data_AF-A0A3S4P1T3-F1
#
_entry.id   AF-A0A3S4P1T3-F1
#
_cell.length_a   1.000
_cell.length_b   1.000
_cell.length_c   1.000
_cell.angle_alpha   90.00
_cell.angle_beta   90.00
_cell.angle_gamma   90.00
#
_symmetry.space_group_name_H-M   'P 1'
#
loop_
_entity.id
_entity.type
_entity.pdbx_description
1 polymer ?
#
loop_
_entity_poly.entity_id
_entity_poly.type
_entity_poly.pdbx_seq_one_letter_code
_entity_poly.pdbx_strand_id
1 'polypeptide(L)'
;MQSHLDREEYVARVLDREAKSTPPEAAKAMTVAIRTFLQQNANREGDCLTIPDSSATQRVSASPATTGARTMTAWTQDLIYAGDPVHYHGSRATEGTLSWRQATAQTGQGERYDQILAFAYPDNSLSRWGAPRSTCQLLPKAKAWLAKKMSQWRRMLQGETGYNEPDVFAVCRLVSGFPYTDRQQKRLFIRNFFTLQDRLDLTHEYLHLAFDGYPTGLDENYIETLTRQLLMD
;
A
#
# COMPACT_ATOMS: atom_id res chain seq x y z
N MET A 1 -6.47 -31.20 16.17
CA MET A 1 -7.37 -31.58 15.07
C MET A 1 -6.96 -30.76 13.87
N GLN A 2 -6.55 -31.38 12.77
CA GLN A 2 -6.13 -30.68 11.55
C GLN A 2 -7.35 -30.58 10.62
N SER A 3 -7.77 -29.37 10.27
CA SER A 3 -8.84 -29.14 9.30
C SER A 3 -8.23 -28.88 7.92
N HIS A 4 -8.75 -29.58 6.91
CA HIS A 4 -8.41 -29.30 5.51
C HIS A 4 -9.46 -28.36 4.94
N LEU A 5 -9.03 -27.18 4.52
CA LEU A 5 -9.88 -26.14 3.96
C LEU A 5 -9.35 -25.75 2.58
N ASP A 6 -10.27 -25.45 1.66
CA ASP A 6 -9.93 -24.67 0.48
C ASP A 6 -9.35 -23.31 0.93
N ARG A 7 -8.35 -22.80 0.20
CA ARG A 7 -7.66 -21.54 0.53
C ARG A 7 -8.63 -20.36 0.64
N GLU A 8 -9.59 -20.25 -0.26
CA GLU A 8 -10.54 -19.14 -0.26
C GLU A 8 -11.59 -19.31 0.87
N GLU A 9 -11.99 -20.53 1.20
CA GLU A 9 -12.81 -20.77 2.40
C GLU A 9 -12.03 -20.42 3.69
N TYR A 10 -10.74 -20.74 3.75
CA TYR A 10 -9.87 -20.32 4.87
C TYR A 10 -9.82 -18.79 4.99
N VAL A 11 -9.51 -18.07 3.90
CA VAL A 11 -9.43 -16.60 3.89
C VAL A 11 -10.77 -15.99 4.33
N ALA A 12 -11.89 -16.50 3.83
CA ALA A 12 -13.22 -16.02 4.21
C ALA A 12 -13.53 -16.23 5.70
N ARG A 13 -13.14 -17.38 6.27
CA ARG A 13 -13.32 -17.65 7.71
C ARG A 13 -12.41 -16.82 8.60
N VAL A 14 -11.21 -16.45 8.13
CA VAL A 14 -10.35 -15.50 8.83
C VAL A 14 -10.97 -14.10 8.77
N LEU A 15 -11.55 -13.69 7.63
CA LEU A 15 -12.25 -12.41 7.54
C LEU A 15 -13.43 -12.32 8.53
N ASP A 16 -14.28 -13.34 8.60
CA ASP A 16 -15.38 -13.39 9.57
C ASP A 16 -14.89 -13.36 11.03
N ARG A 17 -13.67 -13.85 11.28
CA ARG A 17 -13.09 -13.93 12.62
C ARG A 17 -12.43 -12.62 13.05
N GLU A 18 -11.69 -12.00 12.15
CA GLU A 18 -10.78 -10.88 12.43
C GLU A 18 -11.38 -9.52 12.03
N ALA A 19 -12.43 -9.50 11.20
CA ALA A 19 -13.03 -8.29 10.63
C ALA A 19 -14.52 -8.49 10.28
N LYS A 20 -15.00 -7.82 9.22
CA LYS A 20 -16.38 -7.94 8.70
C LYS A 20 -16.36 -7.90 7.17
N SER A 21 -17.46 -8.33 6.55
CA SER A 21 -17.66 -8.20 5.10
C SER A 21 -18.16 -6.80 4.67
N THR A 22 -18.39 -5.88 5.62
CA THR A 22 -18.82 -4.51 5.35
C THR A 22 -18.01 -3.50 6.17
N PRO A 23 -17.61 -2.36 5.58
CA PRO A 23 -17.88 -1.94 4.20
C PRO A 23 -17.04 -2.71 3.14
N PRO A 24 -17.51 -2.84 1.89
CA PRO A 24 -16.90 -3.74 0.90
C PRO A 24 -15.43 -3.44 0.58
N GLU A 25 -15.02 -2.17 0.42
CA GLU A 25 -13.64 -1.83 0.06
C GLU A 25 -12.64 -2.17 1.19
N ALA A 26 -13.00 -1.87 2.45
CA ALA A 26 -12.22 -2.32 3.59
C ALA A 26 -12.14 -3.85 3.68
N ALA A 27 -13.25 -4.55 3.44
CA ALA A 27 -13.30 -6.01 3.45
C ALA A 27 -12.41 -6.63 2.36
N LYS A 28 -12.43 -6.09 1.15
CA LYS A 28 -11.53 -6.49 0.05
C LYS A 28 -10.06 -6.24 0.40
N ALA A 29 -9.72 -5.10 0.99
CA ALA A 29 -8.35 -4.83 1.42
C ALA A 29 -7.91 -5.84 2.49
N MET A 30 -8.79 -6.15 3.45
CA MET A 30 -8.53 -7.14 4.49
C MET A 30 -8.37 -8.56 3.93
N THR A 31 -9.17 -9.00 2.95
CA THR A 31 -9.00 -10.33 2.34
C THR A 31 -7.67 -10.45 1.60
N VAL A 32 -7.23 -9.40 0.90
CA VAL A 32 -5.90 -9.37 0.26
C VAL A 32 -4.80 -9.44 1.31
N ALA A 33 -4.90 -8.71 2.42
CA ALA A 33 -3.93 -8.75 3.52
C ALA A 33 -3.87 -10.14 4.19
N ILE A 34 -5.03 -10.73 4.50
CA ILE A 34 -5.15 -12.08 5.06
C ILE A 34 -4.51 -13.11 4.14
N ARG A 35 -4.80 -13.05 2.83
CA ARG A 35 -4.24 -13.98 1.84
C ARG A 35 -2.73 -13.78 1.71
N THR A 36 -2.26 -12.54 1.68
CA THR A 36 -0.83 -12.24 1.61
C THR A 36 -0.09 -12.74 2.86
N PHE A 37 -0.67 -12.55 4.05
CA PHE A 37 -0.11 -13.09 5.29
C PHE A 37 0.00 -14.61 5.23
N LEU A 38 -1.05 -15.30 4.79
CA LEU A 38 -1.03 -16.76 4.61
C LEU A 38 0.10 -17.17 3.65
N GLN A 39 0.26 -16.47 2.52
CA GLN A 39 1.31 -16.75 1.54
C GLN A 39 2.72 -16.62 2.15
N GLN A 40 2.93 -15.58 2.96
CA GLN A 40 4.25 -15.25 3.51
C GLN A 40 4.62 -16.11 4.73
N ASN A 41 3.64 -16.64 5.46
CA ASN A 41 3.87 -17.25 6.79
C ASN A 41 3.49 -18.73 6.90
N ALA A 42 2.74 -19.29 5.94
CA ALA A 42 2.43 -20.73 5.96
C ALA A 42 3.65 -21.57 5.57
N ASN A 43 3.81 -22.71 6.24
CA ASN A 43 4.73 -23.74 5.77
C ASN A 43 4.12 -24.45 4.56
N ARG A 44 4.97 -24.84 3.62
CA ARG A 44 4.56 -25.51 2.39
C ARG A 44 5.00 -26.96 2.40
N GLU A 45 4.04 -27.87 2.31
CA GLU A 45 4.25 -29.30 2.19
C GLU A 45 3.59 -29.78 0.89
N GLY A 46 4.37 -29.79 -0.19
CA GLY A 46 3.84 -29.99 -1.54
C GLY A 46 2.86 -28.86 -1.93
N ASP A 47 1.62 -29.23 -2.24
CA ASP A 47 0.54 -28.28 -2.53
C ASP A 47 -0.22 -27.82 -1.28
N CYS A 48 0.04 -28.41 -0.12
CA CYS A 48 -0.60 -28.03 1.13
C CYS A 48 0.11 -26.85 1.80
N LEU A 49 -0.69 -25.96 2.39
CA LEU A 49 -0.24 -24.88 3.26
C LEU A 49 -0.64 -25.22 4.69
N THR A 50 0.29 -25.09 5.63
CA THR A 50 0.02 -25.29 7.06
C THR A 50 0.38 -24.04 7.83
N ILE A 51 -0.55 -23.58 8.66
CA ILE A 51 -0.38 -22.41 9.52
C ILE A 51 -1.05 -22.68 10.87
N PRO A 52 -0.41 -22.33 12.00
CA PRO A 52 -1.04 -22.44 13.31
C PRO A 52 -2.29 -21.54 13.38
N ASP A 53 -3.38 -22.05 13.95
CA ASP A 53 -4.52 -21.21 14.35
C ASP A 53 -4.21 -20.57 15.71
N SER A 54 -3.80 -19.30 15.70
CA SER A 54 -3.42 -18.59 16.91
C SER A 54 -3.53 -17.08 16.75
N SER A 55 -3.57 -16.36 17.86
CA SER A 55 -3.48 -14.89 17.86
C SER A 55 -2.12 -14.35 17.43
N ALA A 56 -1.07 -15.19 17.40
CA ALA A 56 0.25 -14.82 16.89
C ALA A 56 0.34 -14.96 15.36
N THR A 57 -0.64 -15.62 14.74
CA THR A 57 -0.74 -15.89 13.30
C THR A 57 -2.10 -15.41 12.79
N GLN A 58 -2.98 -16.31 12.35
CA GLN A 58 -4.34 -15.98 11.95
C GLN A 58 -5.28 -16.90 12.71
N ARG A 59 -6.40 -16.36 13.19
CA ARG A 59 -7.45 -17.18 13.77
C ARG A 59 -8.52 -17.45 12.73
N VAL A 60 -8.94 -18.70 12.68
CA VAL A 60 -9.94 -19.15 11.71
C VAL A 60 -11.26 -19.37 12.43
N SER A 61 -12.36 -18.92 11.85
CA SER A 61 -13.69 -19.28 12.36
C SER A 61 -13.91 -20.79 12.31
N ALA A 62 -14.40 -21.38 13.40
CA ALA A 62 -14.78 -22.80 13.44
C ALA A 62 -15.99 -23.11 12.54
N SER A 63 -16.88 -22.12 12.36
CA SER A 63 -18.05 -22.21 11.49
C SER A 63 -17.71 -21.99 10.01
N PRO A 64 -18.52 -22.51 9.08
CA PRO A 64 -18.45 -22.11 7.67
C PRO A 64 -18.49 -20.61 7.47
N ALA A 65 -17.78 -20.11 6.45
CA ALA A 65 -17.76 -18.69 6.15
C ALA A 65 -19.16 -18.17 5.76
N THR A 66 -19.46 -16.95 6.18
CA THR A 66 -20.68 -16.24 5.79
C THR A 66 -20.68 -15.96 4.29
N THR A 67 -21.88 -15.79 3.71
CA THR A 67 -22.03 -15.41 2.30
C THR A 67 -21.29 -14.10 2.01
N GLY A 68 -21.35 -13.13 2.92
CA GLY A 68 -20.66 -11.84 2.77
C GLY A 68 -19.14 -12.02 2.66
N ALA A 69 -18.54 -12.81 3.55
CA ALA A 69 -17.10 -13.06 3.52
C ALA A 69 -16.65 -13.83 2.27
N ARG A 70 -17.43 -14.82 1.84
CA ARG A 70 -17.19 -15.54 0.57
C ARG A 70 -17.24 -14.61 -0.63
N THR A 71 -18.21 -13.70 -0.69
CA THR A 71 -18.31 -12.71 -1.77
C THR A 71 -17.07 -11.82 -1.85
N MET A 72 -16.58 -11.30 -0.71
CA MET A 72 -15.37 -10.45 -0.71
C MET A 72 -14.10 -11.23 -1.09
N THR A 73 -14.02 -12.47 -0.61
CA THR A 73 -12.90 -13.35 -0.90
C THR A 73 -12.87 -13.75 -2.38
N ALA A 74 -14.02 -14.11 -2.96
CA ALA A 74 -14.16 -14.40 -4.38
C ALA A 74 -13.86 -13.19 -5.27
N TRP A 75 -14.30 -11.98 -4.87
CA TRP A 75 -14.00 -10.76 -5.62
C TRP A 75 -12.48 -10.50 -5.69
N THR A 76 -11.76 -10.77 -4.60
CA THR A 76 -10.30 -10.59 -4.50
C THR A 76 -9.52 -11.85 -4.84
N GLN A 77 -10.13 -12.82 -5.52
CA GLN A 77 -9.53 -14.12 -5.78
C GLN A 77 -8.12 -13.98 -6.39
N ASP A 78 -7.18 -14.76 -5.86
CA ASP A 78 -5.76 -14.77 -6.23
C ASP A 78 -4.99 -13.46 -6.01
N LEU A 79 -5.63 -12.37 -5.58
CA LEU A 79 -4.95 -11.11 -5.29
C LEU A 79 -4.18 -11.20 -3.98
N ILE A 80 -2.92 -10.78 -4.04
CA ILE A 80 -2.00 -10.60 -2.92
C ILE A 80 -1.31 -9.23 -3.04
N TYR A 81 -0.54 -8.84 -2.02
CA TYR A 81 0.23 -7.60 -2.01
C TYR A 81 1.72 -7.89 -1.82
N ALA A 82 2.42 -8.15 -2.92
CA ALA A 82 3.80 -8.62 -2.95
C ALA A 82 4.80 -7.52 -2.55
N GLY A 83 5.83 -7.89 -1.77
CA GLY A 83 6.83 -6.97 -1.25
C GLY A 83 7.28 -7.40 0.13
N ASP A 84 7.44 -6.42 1.03
CA ASP A 84 7.81 -6.62 2.42
C ASP A 84 6.75 -7.41 3.22
N PRO A 85 7.09 -7.93 4.40
CA PRO A 85 6.15 -8.66 5.25
C PRO A 85 4.92 -7.83 5.61
N VAL A 86 3.73 -8.41 5.38
CA VAL A 86 2.47 -7.74 5.72
C VAL A 86 1.98 -8.16 7.09
N HIS A 87 1.37 -7.22 7.81
CA HIS A 87 0.62 -7.47 9.03
C HIS A 87 -0.76 -6.85 8.92
N TYR A 88 -1.71 -7.30 9.74
CA TYR A 88 -2.99 -6.62 9.90
C TYR A 88 -3.42 -6.65 11.37
N HIS A 89 -4.24 -5.68 11.77
CA HIS A 89 -4.72 -5.55 13.14
C HIS A 89 -6.11 -4.91 13.18
N GLY A 90 -6.87 -5.12 14.26
CA GLY A 90 -8.20 -4.52 14.40
C GLY A 90 -8.16 -2.98 14.42
N SER A 91 -7.19 -2.39 15.13
CA SER A 91 -7.20 -0.94 15.44
C SER A 91 -5.85 -0.23 15.32
N ARG A 92 -4.75 -0.97 15.18
CA ARG A 92 -3.39 -0.42 15.21
C ARG A 92 -2.96 -0.18 13.76
N ALA A 93 -2.69 1.08 13.44
CA ALA A 93 -2.19 1.51 12.15
C ALA A 93 -0.73 1.90 12.29
N THR A 94 0.14 1.24 11.54
CA THR A 94 1.55 1.58 11.35
C THR A 94 1.93 1.17 9.93
N GLU A 95 2.99 1.75 9.37
CA GLU A 95 3.53 1.30 8.08
C GLU A 95 3.80 -0.23 8.12
N GLY A 96 3.37 -0.94 7.08
CA GLY A 96 3.43 -2.41 7.03
C GLY A 96 2.29 -3.12 7.77
N THR A 97 1.30 -2.41 8.32
CA THR A 97 0.17 -2.98 9.07
C THR A 97 -1.17 -2.37 8.65
N LEU A 98 -2.03 -3.17 8.02
CA LEU A 98 -3.42 -2.77 7.72
C LEU A 98 -4.26 -2.78 8.99
N SER A 99 -4.84 -1.63 9.35
CA SER A 99 -5.84 -1.55 10.42
C SER A 99 -7.26 -1.69 9.85
N TRP A 100 -8.06 -2.61 10.39
CA TRP A 100 -9.49 -2.70 10.06
C TRP A 100 -10.21 -1.37 10.30
N ARG A 101 -10.08 -0.79 11.51
CA ARG A 101 -10.69 0.51 11.85
C ARG A 101 -10.29 1.61 10.87
N GLN A 102 -9.00 1.73 10.53
CA GLN A 102 -8.56 2.74 9.58
C GLN A 102 -9.10 2.47 8.16
N ALA A 103 -9.07 1.22 7.70
CA ALA A 103 -9.63 0.84 6.41
C ALA A 103 -11.12 1.21 6.31
N THR A 104 -11.91 0.98 7.37
CA THR A 104 -13.33 1.38 7.38
C THR A 104 -13.52 2.90 7.31
N ALA A 105 -12.65 3.68 7.98
CA ALA A 105 -12.69 5.13 7.92
C ALA A 105 -12.32 5.65 6.52
N GLN A 106 -11.28 5.09 5.90
CA GLN A 106 -10.85 5.40 4.54
C GLN A 106 -11.95 5.07 3.52
N THR A 107 -12.63 3.92 3.64
CA THR A 107 -13.81 3.63 2.79
C THR A 107 -14.93 4.66 2.98
N GLY A 108 -15.13 5.16 4.20
CA GLY A 108 -16.08 6.25 4.47
C GLY A 108 -15.71 7.58 3.79
N GLN A 109 -14.43 7.75 3.44
CA GLN A 109 -13.91 8.89 2.66
C GLN A 109 -13.91 8.61 1.15
N GLY A 110 -14.37 7.43 0.70
CA GLY A 110 -14.43 7.05 -0.71
C GLY A 110 -13.20 6.28 -1.22
N GLU A 111 -12.24 5.95 -0.36
CA GLU A 111 -11.06 5.18 -0.77
C GLU A 111 -11.42 3.75 -1.17
N ARG A 112 -10.86 3.30 -2.29
CA ARG A 112 -10.96 1.93 -2.79
C ARG A 112 -9.99 0.99 -2.07
N TYR A 113 -10.23 -0.31 -2.19
CA TYR A 113 -9.39 -1.33 -1.54
C TYR A 113 -7.90 -1.22 -1.92
N ASP A 114 -7.57 -0.87 -3.16
CA ASP A 114 -6.20 -0.75 -3.66
C ASP A 114 -5.47 0.47 -3.11
N GLN A 115 -6.21 1.54 -2.79
CA GLN A 115 -5.68 2.74 -2.14
C GLN A 115 -5.48 2.49 -0.64
N ILE A 116 -6.42 1.79 0.00
CA ILE A 116 -6.30 1.34 1.40
C ILE A 116 -5.04 0.46 1.58
N LEU A 117 -4.81 -0.47 0.64
CA LEU A 117 -3.62 -1.31 0.63
C LEU A 117 -2.34 -0.50 0.41
N ALA A 118 -2.33 0.44 -0.55
CA ALA A 118 -1.19 1.31 -0.79
C ALA A 118 -0.85 2.18 0.43
N PHE A 119 -1.86 2.60 1.19
CA PHE A 119 -1.64 3.35 2.41
C PHE A 119 -1.00 2.47 3.50
N ALA A 120 -1.52 1.26 3.71
CA ALA A 120 -1.02 0.35 4.74
C ALA A 120 0.37 -0.22 4.42
N TYR A 121 0.67 -0.43 3.14
CA TYR A 121 1.86 -1.12 2.65
C TYR A 121 2.52 -0.35 1.48
N PRO A 122 3.00 0.88 1.68
CA PRO A 122 3.46 1.74 0.58
C PRO A 122 4.53 1.08 -0.30
N ASP A 123 5.36 0.22 0.29
CA ASP A 123 6.51 -0.42 -0.36
C ASP A 123 6.17 -1.74 -1.08
N ASN A 124 4.92 -2.20 -1.01
CA ASN A 124 4.42 -3.43 -1.66
C ASN A 124 3.56 -3.10 -2.88
N SER A 125 3.13 -4.09 -3.66
CA SER A 125 2.21 -3.88 -4.80
C SER A 125 1.25 -5.03 -5.04
N LEU A 126 0.07 -4.73 -5.60
CA LEU A 126 -0.89 -5.76 -6.03
C LEU A 126 -0.24 -6.75 -6.99
N SER A 127 -0.42 -8.03 -6.71
CA SER A 127 0.14 -9.12 -7.50
C SER A 127 -0.76 -10.35 -7.43
N ARG A 128 -0.33 -11.44 -8.07
CA ARG A 128 -1.06 -12.71 -8.07
C ARG A 128 -0.37 -13.74 -7.20
N TRP A 129 -1.16 -14.55 -6.49
CA TRP A 129 -0.68 -15.60 -5.58
C TRP A 129 0.41 -16.50 -6.20
N GLY A 130 0.19 -16.98 -7.42
CA GLY A 130 1.12 -17.93 -8.08
C GLY A 130 2.38 -17.28 -8.66
N ALA A 131 2.44 -15.95 -8.74
CA ALA A 131 3.56 -15.22 -9.32
C ALA A 131 3.77 -13.89 -8.58
N PRO A 132 4.17 -13.93 -7.29
CA PRO A 132 4.37 -12.73 -6.49
C PRO A 132 5.52 -11.92 -7.08
N ARG A 133 5.18 -10.86 -7.82
CA ARG A 133 6.14 -9.91 -8.38
C ARG A 133 5.75 -8.51 -7.94
N SER A 134 6.72 -7.79 -7.36
CA SER A 134 6.56 -6.37 -7.10
C SER A 134 6.72 -5.59 -8.40
N THR A 135 5.79 -4.68 -8.68
CA THR A 135 5.91 -3.71 -9.78
C THR A 135 6.74 -2.48 -9.38
N CYS A 136 7.05 -2.34 -8.09
CA CYS A 136 7.90 -1.28 -7.56
C CYS A 136 9.24 -1.87 -7.11
N GLN A 137 10.29 -1.63 -7.90
CA GLN A 137 11.64 -1.85 -7.41
C GLN A 137 12.01 -0.67 -6.50
N LEU A 138 11.99 -0.88 -5.18
CA LEU A 138 12.19 0.19 -4.20
C LEU A 138 13.57 0.86 -4.31
N LEU A 139 13.57 2.19 -4.12
CA LEU A 139 14.76 3.02 -3.97
C LEU A 139 14.82 3.58 -2.53
N PRO A 140 15.21 2.78 -1.53
CA PRO A 140 15.12 3.16 -0.12
C PRO A 140 15.97 4.39 0.23
N LYS A 141 17.14 4.57 -0.41
CA LYS A 141 17.98 5.76 -0.23
C LYS A 141 17.28 7.03 -0.72
N ALA A 142 16.53 6.94 -1.82
CA ALA A 142 15.76 8.04 -2.38
C ALA A 142 14.57 8.40 -1.46
N LYS A 143 13.79 7.39 -1.03
CA LYS A 143 12.69 7.56 -0.06
C LYS A 143 13.18 8.22 1.25
N ALA A 144 14.27 7.72 1.84
CA ALA A 144 14.82 8.28 3.07
C ALA A 144 15.35 9.71 2.91
N TRP A 145 15.98 10.02 1.77
CA TRP A 145 16.41 11.38 1.47
C TRP A 145 15.21 12.32 1.32
N LEU A 146 14.16 11.90 0.61
CA LEU A 146 12.96 12.70 0.39
C LEU A 146 12.24 12.96 1.72
N ALA A 147 12.04 11.95 2.56
CA ALA A 147 11.43 12.12 3.88
C ALA A 147 12.17 13.14 4.76
N LYS A 148 13.51 13.13 4.72
CA LYS A 148 14.33 14.14 5.40
C LYS A 148 14.12 15.54 4.81
N LYS A 149 14.02 15.64 3.48
CA LYS A 149 13.83 16.91 2.77
C LYS A 149 12.44 17.50 2.96
N MET A 150 11.38 16.69 2.95
CA MET A 150 10.01 17.11 3.29
C MET A 150 9.97 17.87 4.61
N SER A 151 10.64 17.36 5.64
CA SER A 151 10.72 18.04 6.95
C SER A 151 11.41 19.41 6.88
N GLN A 152 12.38 19.61 5.99
CA GLN A 152 13.08 20.88 5.79
C GLN A 152 12.22 21.87 5.00
N TRP A 153 11.57 21.38 3.94
CA TRP A 153 10.74 22.17 3.04
C TRP A 153 9.38 22.53 3.61
N ARG A 154 8.90 21.80 4.63
CA ARG A 154 7.58 21.95 5.22
C ARG A 154 7.20 23.40 5.52
N ARG A 155 8.12 24.18 6.11
CA ARG A 155 7.83 25.60 6.43
C ARG A 155 7.51 26.43 5.19
N MET A 156 8.24 26.20 4.10
CA MET A 156 8.02 26.90 2.83
C MET A 156 6.72 26.41 2.18
N LEU A 157 6.56 25.09 2.07
CA LEU A 157 5.44 24.48 1.35
C LEU A 157 4.09 24.64 2.06
N GLN A 158 4.05 24.75 3.38
CA GLN A 158 2.81 25.01 4.13
C GLN A 158 2.13 26.34 3.76
N GLY A 159 2.87 27.29 3.18
CA GLY A 159 2.30 28.54 2.67
C GLY A 159 1.69 28.41 1.27
N GLU A 160 2.01 27.34 0.55
CA GLU A 160 1.53 27.13 -0.82
C GLU A 160 0.09 26.60 -0.83
N THR A 161 -0.76 27.21 -1.65
CA THR A 161 -2.16 26.82 -1.71
C THR A 161 -2.30 25.46 -2.40
N GLY A 162 -2.99 24.54 -1.74
CA GLY A 162 -3.19 23.17 -2.23
C GLY A 162 -2.07 22.21 -1.85
N TYR A 163 -1.05 22.66 -1.11
CA TYR A 163 -0.04 21.74 -0.56
C TYR A 163 -0.65 20.85 0.52
N ASN A 164 -0.52 19.54 0.34
CA ASN A 164 -0.86 18.51 1.29
C ASN A 164 0.31 17.51 1.39
N GLU A 165 1.02 17.51 2.51
CA GLU A 165 2.14 16.61 2.70
C GLU A 165 1.66 15.14 2.71
N PRO A 166 2.17 14.26 1.83
CA PRO A 166 1.73 12.87 1.79
C PRO A 166 2.21 12.10 3.03
N ASP A 167 1.26 11.48 3.76
CA ASP A 167 1.55 10.68 4.96
C ASP A 167 2.39 9.43 4.66
N VAL A 168 2.17 8.82 3.51
CA VAL A 168 2.81 7.58 3.06
C VAL A 168 3.09 7.65 1.56
N PHE A 169 4.23 7.10 1.14
CA PHE A 169 4.61 7.02 -0.26
C PHE A 169 5.73 6.00 -0.45
N ALA A 170 5.92 5.55 -1.69
CA ALA A 170 7.10 4.80 -2.10
C ALA A 170 7.85 5.50 -3.23
N VAL A 171 9.16 5.25 -3.30
CA VAL A 171 10.00 5.67 -4.42
C VAL A 171 10.47 4.43 -5.15
N CYS A 172 10.08 4.31 -6.41
CA CYS A 172 10.28 3.16 -7.26
C CYS A 172 11.28 3.48 -8.38
N ARG A 173 12.06 2.48 -8.77
CA ARG A 173 12.95 2.57 -9.92
C ARG A 173 12.15 2.47 -11.21
N LEU A 174 12.37 3.43 -12.08
CA LEU A 174 11.86 3.47 -13.44
C LEU A 174 12.88 2.84 -14.39
N VAL A 175 12.47 1.81 -15.13
CA VAL A 175 13.33 1.12 -16.11
C VAL A 175 13.49 1.94 -17.38
N SER A 176 12.42 2.60 -17.84
CA SER A 176 12.39 3.38 -19.08
C SER A 176 11.33 4.48 -19.03
N GLY A 177 11.51 5.54 -19.83
CA GLY A 177 10.60 6.68 -19.89
C GLY A 177 11.04 7.85 -19.01
N PHE A 178 10.13 8.80 -18.83
CA PHE A 178 10.31 9.95 -17.96
C PHE A 178 9.84 9.63 -16.54
N PRO A 179 10.47 10.23 -15.51
CA PRO A 179 9.93 10.21 -14.16
C PRO A 179 8.43 10.58 -14.16
N TYR A 180 7.69 9.95 -13.26
CA TYR A 180 6.26 10.22 -13.11
C TYR A 180 5.75 9.86 -11.72
N THR A 181 4.59 10.42 -11.39
CA THR A 181 3.89 10.20 -10.12
C THR A 181 2.62 9.40 -10.33
N ASP A 182 2.53 8.24 -9.68
CA ASP A 182 1.27 7.50 -9.51
C ASP A 182 0.57 8.01 -8.24
N ARG A 183 -0.42 8.89 -8.45
CA ARG A 183 -1.19 9.53 -7.37
C ARG A 183 -2.17 8.57 -6.69
N GLN A 184 -2.62 7.53 -7.39
CA GLN A 184 -3.55 6.54 -6.81
C GLN A 184 -2.83 5.63 -5.82
N GLN A 185 -1.63 5.16 -6.19
CA GLN A 185 -0.84 4.28 -5.33
C GLN A 185 0.19 5.04 -4.47
N LYS A 186 0.22 6.37 -4.57
CA LYS A 186 1.15 7.27 -3.87
C LYS A 186 2.62 6.87 -4.11
N ARG A 187 2.99 6.70 -5.38
CA ARG A 187 4.34 6.27 -5.79
C ARG A 187 5.01 7.25 -6.70
N LEU A 188 6.31 7.43 -6.49
CA LEU A 188 7.19 8.27 -7.28
C LEU A 188 8.13 7.37 -8.08
N PHE A 189 8.11 7.47 -9.39
CA PHE A 189 8.98 6.68 -10.26
C PHE A 189 10.13 7.54 -10.79
N ILE A 190 11.36 7.18 -10.45
CA ILE A 190 12.57 7.86 -10.93
C ILE A 190 13.59 6.84 -11.45
N ARG A 191 14.49 7.25 -12.36
CA ARG A 191 15.43 6.33 -13.01
C ARG A 191 16.51 5.82 -12.05
N ASN A 192 17.17 6.74 -11.34
CA ASN A 192 18.27 6.46 -10.42
C ASN A 192 18.27 7.49 -9.28
N PHE A 193 19.26 7.43 -8.38
CA PHE A 193 19.40 8.38 -7.27
C PHE A 193 20.86 8.64 -6.89
N PHE A 194 21.65 9.18 -7.84
CA PHE A 194 23.08 9.41 -7.66
C PHE A 194 23.51 10.86 -7.89
N THR A 195 22.76 11.61 -8.68
CA THR A 195 23.13 12.94 -9.16
C THR A 195 22.22 14.04 -8.63
N LEU A 196 22.57 15.30 -8.89
CA LEU A 196 21.66 16.43 -8.65
C LEU A 196 20.42 16.34 -9.53
N GLN A 197 20.56 15.90 -10.78
CA GLN A 197 19.42 15.71 -11.68
C GLN A 197 18.43 14.68 -11.12
N ASP A 198 18.92 13.56 -10.57
CA ASP A 198 18.03 12.56 -9.96
C ASP A 198 17.27 13.11 -8.74
N ARG A 199 17.86 14.06 -8.01
CA ARG A 199 17.20 14.75 -6.89
C ARG A 199 16.17 15.75 -7.40
N LEU A 200 16.46 16.47 -8.49
CA LEU A 200 15.50 17.34 -9.16
C LEU A 200 14.30 16.53 -9.64
N ASP A 201 14.54 15.43 -10.36
CA ASP A 201 13.50 14.50 -10.84
C ASP A 201 12.64 14.02 -9.65
N LEU A 202 13.25 13.58 -8.54
CA LEU A 202 12.50 13.11 -7.38
C LEU A 202 11.69 14.21 -6.69
N THR A 203 12.26 15.40 -6.53
CA THR A 203 11.57 16.54 -5.92
C THR A 203 10.39 16.97 -6.79
N HIS A 204 10.56 16.99 -8.11
CA HIS A 204 9.52 17.32 -9.08
C HIS A 204 8.33 16.37 -8.94
N GLU A 205 8.58 15.06 -8.98
CA GLU A 205 7.52 14.06 -8.78
C GLU A 205 6.86 14.16 -7.39
N TYR A 206 7.65 14.39 -6.34
CA TYR A 206 7.10 14.61 -5.02
C TYR A 206 6.10 15.78 -4.98
N LEU A 207 6.36 16.88 -5.67
CA LEU A 207 5.45 18.01 -5.69
C LEU A 207 4.15 17.69 -6.44
N HIS A 208 4.19 16.92 -7.53
CA HIS A 208 2.94 16.42 -8.14
C HIS A 208 2.10 15.58 -7.18
N LEU A 209 2.74 14.82 -6.30
CA LEU A 209 2.04 14.06 -5.26
C LEU A 209 1.52 14.95 -4.13
N ALA A 210 2.32 15.94 -3.70
CA ALA A 210 1.97 16.84 -2.60
C ALA A 210 0.87 17.85 -2.97
N PHE A 211 0.70 18.17 -4.26
CA PHE A 211 -0.41 18.98 -4.77
C PHE A 211 -1.52 18.14 -5.41
N ASP A 212 -1.58 16.84 -5.10
CA ASP A 212 -2.64 15.96 -5.61
C ASP A 212 -4.03 16.48 -5.17
N GLY A 213 -4.97 16.51 -6.11
CA GLY A 213 -6.29 17.10 -5.92
C GLY A 213 -6.37 18.62 -6.08
N TYR A 214 -5.27 19.30 -6.42
CA TYR A 214 -5.25 20.75 -6.68
C TYR A 214 -4.72 21.09 -8.09
N PRO A 215 -5.22 22.13 -8.78
CA PRO A 215 -4.81 22.46 -10.15
C PRO A 215 -3.31 22.71 -10.35
N THR A 216 -2.62 23.30 -9.36
CA THR A 216 -1.16 23.55 -9.46
C THR A 216 -0.35 22.26 -9.53
N GLY A 217 -0.88 21.15 -9.02
CA GLY A 217 -0.26 19.84 -9.19
C GLY A 217 -0.23 19.35 -10.64
N LEU A 218 -0.91 20.02 -11.58
CA LEU A 218 -0.87 19.75 -13.02
C LEU A 218 -0.14 20.85 -13.81
N ASP A 219 0.36 21.89 -13.14
CA ASP A 219 1.09 22.98 -13.76
C ASP A 219 2.59 22.69 -13.72
N GLU A 220 3.11 22.11 -14.80
CA GLU A 220 4.52 21.75 -14.97
C GLU A 220 5.47 22.93 -14.74
N ASN A 221 5.09 24.16 -15.13
CA ASN A 221 5.95 25.33 -14.97
C ASN A 221 6.05 25.74 -13.50
N TYR A 222 4.93 25.70 -12.78
CA TYR A 222 4.91 25.97 -11.34
C TYR A 222 5.71 24.90 -10.58
N ILE A 223 5.47 23.62 -10.87
CA ILE A 223 6.15 22.50 -10.22
C ILE A 223 7.66 22.53 -10.48
N GLU A 224 8.09 22.77 -11.71
CA GLU A 224 9.51 22.86 -12.08
C GLU A 224 10.21 24.04 -11.38
N THR A 225 9.54 25.20 -11.31
CA THR A 225 10.08 26.39 -10.63
C THR A 225 10.26 26.14 -9.14
N LEU A 226 9.22 25.61 -8.48
CA LEU A 226 9.25 25.30 -7.06
C LEU A 226 10.29 24.22 -6.73
N THR A 227 10.42 23.20 -7.59
CA THR A 227 11.45 22.15 -7.49
C THR A 227 12.86 22.75 -7.39
N ARG A 228 13.17 23.70 -8.29
CA ARG A 228 14.48 24.36 -8.33
C ARG A 228 14.71 25.21 -7.08
N GLN A 229 13.71 25.96 -6.66
CA GLN A 229 13.79 26.78 -5.44
C GLN A 229 14.11 25.91 -4.21
N LEU A 230 13.40 24.79 -4.02
CA LEU A 230 13.60 23.89 -2.88
C LEU A 230 14.98 23.23 -2.81
N LEU A 231 15.68 23.09 -3.95
CA LEU A 231 16.98 22.42 -4.02
C LEU A 231 18.16 23.35 -4.14
N MET A 232 17.95 24.61 -4.51
CA MET A 232 18.99 25.61 -4.70
C MET A 232 19.11 26.60 -3.53
N ASP A 233 18.08 26.70 -2.68
CA ASP A 233 18.11 27.41 -1.39
C ASP A 233 18.57 26.49 -0.23
#